data_AF-A0A7V3I6I2-F1
#
_entry.id   AF-A0A7V3I6I2-F1
#
_cell.length_a   1.000
_cell.length_b   1.000
_cell.length_c   1.000
_cell.angle_alpha   90.00
_cell.angle_beta   90.00
_cell.angle_gamma   90.00
#
_symmetry.space_group_name_H-M   'P 1'
#
loop_
_entity.id
_entity.type
_entity.pdbx_description
1 polymer ?
#
loop_
_entity_poly.entity_id
_entity_poly.type
_entity_poly.pdbx_seq_one_letter_code
_entity_poly.pdbx_strand_id
1 'polypeptide(L)'
;MLFPRILCAKCNNAQSKPFDDAYDKFAEKVWNDPDYFRSRAEFDMAEIFPDDPLGGAKLARYYVKNIGCRIAETGFTVPREMVDFMNGAPVMPNGVILLYKDFSNFDQFRRAGTEGHYPFANRMHDPESPVDGPLVAVCAEIQNGPVGAIFWWHAAIPSGTTFCLQRRTFLHFCVTDENYRIRNYTRTSGSAQTL
;
A
#
# COMPACT_ATOMS: atom_id res chain seq x y z
N MET A 1 11.15 -13.05 6.35
CA MET A 1 11.95 -12.39 5.28
C MET A 1 12.82 -11.33 5.94
N LEU A 2 14.14 -11.37 5.78
CA LEU A 2 15.06 -10.37 6.35
C LEU A 2 15.45 -9.38 5.25
N PHE A 3 15.07 -8.11 5.41
CA PHE A 3 15.49 -7.02 4.55
C PHE A 3 17.01 -6.77 4.70
N PRO A 4 17.74 -6.41 3.63
CA PRO A 4 19.11 -5.92 3.73
C PRO A 4 19.20 -4.77 4.74
N ARG A 5 20.23 -4.75 5.59
CA ARG A 5 20.45 -3.72 6.62
C ARG A 5 20.87 -2.39 5.98
N ILE A 6 19.92 -1.67 5.41
CA ILE A 6 20.12 -0.35 4.80
C ILE A 6 19.74 0.78 5.77
N LEU A 7 18.99 0.45 6.81
CA LEU A 7 18.70 1.34 7.94
C LEU A 7 19.66 1.03 9.11
N CYS A 8 20.17 2.07 9.77
CA CYS A 8 20.96 1.89 10.99
C CYS A 8 20.09 1.25 12.09
N ALA A 9 20.72 0.56 13.06
CA ALA A 9 20.01 -0.19 14.11
C ALA A 9 18.98 0.66 14.88
N LYS A 10 19.23 1.98 15.03
CA LYS A 10 18.31 2.93 15.68
C LYS A 10 17.06 3.20 14.85
N CYS A 11 17.21 3.40 13.54
CA CYS A 11 16.09 3.59 12.60
C CYS A 11 15.29 2.29 12.40
N ASN A 12 15.99 1.14 12.41
CA ASN A 12 15.36 -0.16 12.20
C ASN A 12 14.57 -0.67 13.42
N ASN A 13 14.91 -0.27 14.65
CA ASN A 13 14.35 -0.91 15.86
C ASN A 13 13.47 0.01 16.74
N ALA A 14 13.70 1.32 16.82
CA ALA A 14 12.96 2.18 17.76
C ALA A 14 11.91 3.08 17.08
N GLN A 15 12.28 3.74 15.98
CA GLN A 15 11.39 4.69 15.31
C GLN A 15 10.40 4.04 14.36
N SER A 16 10.79 2.97 13.68
CA SER A 16 9.94 2.31 12.68
C SER A 16 9.18 1.08 13.20
N LYS A 17 9.49 0.62 14.41
CA LYS A 17 8.79 -0.52 15.04
C LYS A 17 7.26 -0.32 15.10
N PRO A 18 6.72 0.87 15.44
CA PRO A 18 5.27 1.08 15.41
C PRO A 18 4.65 0.89 14.01
N PHE A 19 5.43 1.02 12.94
CA PHE A 19 4.96 0.80 11.57
C PHE A 19 4.92 -0.70 11.28
N ASP A 20 5.97 -1.43 11.67
CA ASP A 20 6.03 -2.88 11.54
C ASP A 20 4.90 -3.54 12.35
N ASP A 21 4.68 -3.11 13.59
CA ASP A 21 3.60 -3.62 14.45
C ASP A 21 2.20 -3.36 13.81
N ALA A 22 2.01 -2.21 13.16
CA ALA A 22 0.76 -1.91 12.44
C ALA A 22 0.58 -2.79 11.20
N TYR A 23 1.66 -3.09 10.48
CA TYR A 23 1.62 -4.02 9.36
C TYR A 23 1.32 -5.45 9.81
N ASP A 24 1.96 -5.93 10.88
CA ASP A 24 1.73 -7.28 11.41
C ASP A 24 0.26 -7.45 11.83
N LYS A 25 -0.31 -6.46 12.53
CA LYS A 25 -1.75 -6.47 12.90
C LYS A 25 -2.67 -6.44 11.69
N PHE A 26 -2.36 -5.62 10.68
CA PHE A 26 -3.11 -5.60 9.43
C PHE A 26 -3.04 -6.96 8.71
N ALA A 27 -1.85 -7.54 8.65
CA ALA A 27 -1.65 -8.83 7.99
C ALA A 27 -2.39 -9.95 8.70
N GLU A 28 -2.30 -10.01 10.03
CA GLU A 28 -3.06 -10.95 10.83
C GLU A 28 -4.57 -10.85 10.55
N LYS A 29 -5.12 -9.63 10.49
CA LYS A 29 -6.53 -9.40 10.17
C LYS A 29 -6.90 -9.91 8.77
N VAL A 30 -6.05 -9.66 7.77
CA VAL A 30 -6.25 -10.13 6.40
C VAL A 30 -6.25 -11.66 6.32
N TRP A 31 -5.36 -12.33 7.06
CA TRP A 31 -5.23 -13.79 7.04
C TRP A 31 -6.32 -14.50 7.84
N ASN A 32 -6.66 -13.99 9.02
CA ASN A 32 -7.62 -14.62 9.92
C ASN A 32 -9.08 -14.35 9.52
N ASP A 33 -9.34 -13.29 8.75
CA ASP A 33 -10.68 -12.87 8.35
C ASP A 33 -10.70 -12.34 6.90
N PRO A 34 -10.39 -13.18 5.90
CA PRO A 34 -10.38 -12.76 4.50
C PRO A 34 -11.80 -12.36 4.02
N ASP A 35 -12.86 -12.92 4.61
CA ASP A 35 -14.24 -12.64 4.21
C ASP A 35 -14.70 -11.23 4.61
N TYR A 36 -14.14 -10.66 5.69
CA TYR A 36 -14.29 -9.23 6.00
C TYR A 36 -13.93 -8.35 4.80
N PHE A 37 -12.80 -8.64 4.14
CA PHE A 37 -12.34 -7.87 2.97
C PHE A 37 -13.09 -8.25 1.70
N ARG A 38 -13.44 -9.54 1.54
CA ARG A 38 -14.15 -10.05 0.34
C ARG A 38 -15.53 -9.40 0.20
N SER A 39 -16.29 -9.38 1.29
CA SER A 39 -17.71 -8.97 1.30
C SER A 39 -17.95 -7.46 1.26
N ARG A 40 -16.90 -6.63 1.41
CA ARG A 40 -17.06 -5.18 1.60
C ARG A 40 -16.39 -4.37 0.50
N ALA A 41 -17.04 -3.31 0.03
CA ALA A 41 -16.47 -2.37 -0.94
C ALA A 41 -15.44 -1.42 -0.30
N GLU A 42 -15.60 -1.15 1.00
CA GLU A 42 -14.79 -0.25 1.82
C GLU A 42 -14.45 -0.96 3.14
N PHE A 43 -13.33 -0.61 3.77
CA PHE A 43 -13.08 -0.98 5.16
C PHE A 43 -12.67 0.21 6.02
N ASP A 44 -13.08 0.17 7.29
CA ASP A 44 -12.82 1.21 8.29
C ASP A 44 -11.53 0.87 9.05
N MET A 45 -10.57 1.79 9.04
CA MET A 45 -9.31 1.62 9.78
C MET A 45 -9.54 1.46 11.28
N ALA A 46 -10.63 2.00 11.84
CA ALA A 46 -10.98 1.79 13.24
C ALA A 46 -11.41 0.35 13.55
N GLU A 47 -11.92 -0.41 12.57
CA GLU A 47 -12.25 -1.83 12.77
C GLU A 47 -11.02 -2.73 12.66
N ILE A 48 -10.02 -2.30 11.90
CA ILE A 48 -8.73 -2.98 11.77
C ILE A 48 -7.84 -2.64 12.98
N PHE A 49 -7.89 -1.39 13.45
CA PHE A 49 -7.07 -0.83 14.52
C PHE A 49 -7.95 -0.22 15.64
N PRO A 50 -8.74 -1.04 16.37
CA PRO A 50 -9.72 -0.53 17.34
C PRO A 50 -9.10 0.32 18.46
N ASP A 51 -7.91 -0.07 18.92
CA ASP A 51 -7.23 0.59 20.04
C ASP A 51 -6.12 1.56 19.60
N ASP A 52 -6.02 1.83 18.29
CA ASP A 52 -4.97 2.68 17.74
C ASP A 52 -5.52 3.62 16.65
N PRO A 53 -5.94 4.84 17.02
CA PRO A 53 -6.42 5.85 16.08
C PRO A 53 -5.40 6.22 14.99
N LEU A 54 -4.11 5.95 15.23
CA LEU A 54 -3.03 6.21 14.27
C LEU A 54 -2.64 4.96 13.47
N GLY A 55 -3.32 3.82 13.66
CA GLY A 55 -2.96 2.54 13.04
C GLY A 55 -2.91 2.62 11.52
N GLY A 56 -3.90 3.26 10.89
CA GLY A 56 -3.89 3.50 9.44
C GLY A 56 -2.70 4.35 8.97
N ALA A 57 -2.31 5.39 9.72
CA ALA A 57 -1.15 6.21 9.39
C ALA A 57 0.18 5.45 9.59
N LYS A 58 0.28 4.62 10.64
CA LYS A 58 1.43 3.75 10.87
C LYS A 58 1.57 2.70 9.78
N LEU A 59 0.45 2.12 9.32
CA LEU A 59 0.42 1.20 8.18
C LEU A 59 0.88 1.88 6.88
N ALA A 60 0.42 3.10 6.60
CA ALA A 60 0.90 3.86 5.44
C ALA A 60 2.42 4.13 5.51
N ARG A 61 2.93 4.48 6.70
CA ARG A 61 4.37 4.67 6.93
C ARG A 61 5.17 3.39 6.79
N TYR A 62 4.59 2.22 7.11
CA TYR A 62 5.22 0.94 6.81
C TYR A 62 5.44 0.76 5.30
N TYR A 63 4.44 1.04 4.48
CA TYR A 63 4.60 0.95 3.03
C TYR A 63 5.66 1.93 2.50
N VAL A 64 5.69 3.17 3.01
CA VAL A 64 6.75 4.13 2.65
C VAL A 64 8.14 3.67 3.11
N LYS A 65 8.27 3.11 4.31
CA LYS A 65 9.54 2.48 4.78
C LYS A 65 9.98 1.37 3.83
N ASN A 66 9.06 0.47 3.49
CA ASN A 66 9.29 -0.66 2.61
C ASN A 66 9.83 -0.20 1.24
N ILE A 67 9.26 0.86 0.69
CA ILE A 67 9.63 1.42 -0.61
C ILE A 67 10.92 2.24 -0.52
N GLY A 68 11.08 3.06 0.52
CA GLY A 68 12.30 3.83 0.78
C GLY A 68 13.53 2.93 0.87
N CYS A 69 13.42 1.77 1.53
CA CYS A 69 14.49 0.76 1.53
C CYS A 69 14.85 0.32 0.10
N ARG A 70 13.86 0.08 -0.77
CA ARG A 70 14.11 -0.37 -2.16
C ARG A 70 14.70 0.71 -3.05
N ILE A 71 14.33 1.98 -2.84
CA ILE A 71 14.95 3.12 -3.51
C ILE A 71 16.43 3.21 -3.11
N ALA A 72 16.73 3.04 -1.83
CA ALA A 72 18.11 3.04 -1.35
C ALA A 72 18.91 1.81 -1.85
N GLU A 73 18.29 0.63 -1.96
CA GLU A 73 18.90 -0.57 -2.56
C GLU A 73 19.34 -0.37 -4.00
N THR A 74 18.63 0.46 -4.77
CA THR A 74 18.97 0.77 -6.17
C THR A 74 19.97 1.92 -6.29
N GLY A 75 20.48 2.43 -5.17
CA GLY A 75 21.49 3.50 -5.13
C GLY A 75 20.92 4.90 -5.30
N PHE A 76 19.60 5.06 -5.38
CA PHE A 76 18.96 6.37 -5.41
C PHE A 76 18.84 6.97 -4.01
N THR A 77 18.80 8.30 -3.95
CA THR A 77 18.44 9.00 -2.72
C THR A 77 16.94 8.94 -2.51
N VAL A 78 16.52 8.55 -1.30
CA VAL A 78 15.09 8.53 -0.92
C VAL A 78 14.54 9.96 -0.93
N PRO A 79 13.42 10.23 -1.63
CA PRO A 79 12.83 11.57 -1.67
C PRO A 79 12.51 12.12 -0.28
N ARG A 80 12.79 13.42 -0.09
CA ARG A 80 12.70 14.07 1.23
C ARG A 80 11.30 13.99 1.83
N GLU A 81 10.27 14.13 1.02
CA GLU A 81 8.87 14.03 1.48
C GLU A 81 8.50 12.64 2.01
N MET A 82 9.10 11.56 1.50
CA MET A 82 8.92 10.22 2.05
C MET A 82 9.54 10.12 3.44
N VAL A 83 10.72 10.73 3.62
CA VAL A 83 11.40 10.81 4.91
C VAL A 83 10.59 11.64 5.92
N ASP A 84 10.09 12.80 5.50
CA ASP A 84 9.27 13.66 6.35
C ASP A 84 7.94 12.98 6.73
N PHE A 85 7.30 12.25 5.80
CA PHE A 85 6.10 11.45 6.07
C PHE A 85 6.34 10.34 7.09
N MET A 86 7.45 9.60 6.97
CA MET A 86 7.87 8.63 7.98
C MET A 86 8.15 9.28 9.34
N ASN A 87 8.63 10.53 9.34
CA ASN A 87 8.90 11.31 10.55
C ASN A 87 7.67 12.04 11.13
N GLY A 88 6.48 11.79 10.60
CA GLY A 88 5.24 12.28 11.19
C GLY A 88 4.52 13.35 10.38
N ALA A 89 5.03 13.77 9.22
CA ALA A 89 4.29 14.68 8.35
C ALA A 89 2.91 14.07 8.01
N PRO A 90 1.84 14.89 7.97
CA PRO A 90 0.49 14.38 7.80
C PRO A 90 0.23 13.89 6.39
N VAL A 91 0.99 14.36 5.39
CA VAL A 91 0.77 14.07 3.97
C VAL A 91 2.11 13.88 3.25
N MET A 92 2.06 13.20 2.10
CA MET A 92 3.15 13.05 1.15
C MET A 92 2.68 13.64 -0.20
N PRO A 93 2.99 14.92 -0.49
CA PRO A 93 2.36 15.67 -1.58
C PRO A 93 2.43 15.00 -2.96
N ASN A 94 3.56 14.37 -3.29
CA ASN A 94 3.79 13.73 -4.58
C ASN A 94 3.74 12.22 -4.51
N GLY A 95 3.06 11.66 -3.50
CA GLY A 95 2.98 10.23 -3.33
C GLY A 95 1.59 9.77 -2.90
N VAL A 96 1.13 8.69 -3.52
CA VAL A 96 -0.16 8.08 -3.25
C VAL A 96 0.04 6.62 -2.84
N ILE A 97 -0.76 6.17 -1.87
CA ILE A 97 -0.88 4.75 -1.53
C ILE A 97 -2.35 4.37 -1.60
N LEU A 98 -2.65 3.37 -2.40
CA LEU A 98 -3.97 2.78 -2.56
C LEU A 98 -3.91 1.34 -2.10
N LEU A 99 -4.88 0.93 -1.29
CA LEU A 99 -5.09 -0.48 -1.04
C LEU A 99 -5.94 -1.06 -2.19
N TYR A 100 -5.79 -2.35 -2.46
CA TYR A 100 -6.61 -3.07 -3.43
C TYR A 100 -6.91 -4.49 -3.00
N LYS A 101 -7.91 -5.10 -3.64
CA LYS A 101 -8.28 -6.49 -3.40
C LYS A 101 -8.06 -7.32 -4.65
N ASP A 102 -7.48 -8.50 -4.48
CA ASP A 102 -7.28 -9.47 -5.55
C ASP A 102 -7.62 -10.87 -5.05
N PHE A 103 -8.92 -11.12 -4.93
CA PHE A 103 -9.43 -12.43 -4.52
C PHE A 103 -9.32 -13.48 -5.62
N SER A 104 -9.20 -13.08 -6.89
CA SER A 104 -9.01 -14.01 -8.00
C SER A 104 -7.68 -14.74 -7.87
N ASN A 105 -6.61 -13.97 -7.70
CA ASN A 105 -5.25 -14.50 -7.53
C ASN A 105 -5.11 -15.24 -6.19
N PHE A 106 -5.68 -14.69 -5.11
CA PHE A 106 -5.71 -15.35 -3.81
C PHE A 106 -6.38 -16.74 -3.86
N ASP A 107 -7.54 -16.84 -4.50
CA ASP A 107 -8.25 -18.12 -4.65
C ASP A 107 -7.48 -19.10 -5.53
N GLN A 108 -6.81 -18.61 -6.58
CA GLN A 108 -5.94 -19.42 -7.43
C GLN A 108 -4.80 -20.05 -6.62
N PHE A 109 -4.12 -19.26 -5.78
CA PHE A 109 -3.03 -19.78 -4.95
C PHE A 109 -3.50 -20.78 -3.90
N ARG A 110 -4.63 -20.49 -3.24
CA ARG A 110 -5.22 -21.41 -2.28
C ARG A 110 -5.57 -22.75 -2.92
N ARG A 111 -6.12 -22.74 -4.14
CA ARG A 111 -6.39 -23.96 -4.92
C ARG A 111 -5.12 -24.71 -5.30
N ALA A 112 -4.02 -23.99 -5.55
CA ALA A 112 -2.71 -24.57 -5.80
C ALA A 112 -2.00 -25.08 -4.53
N GLY A 113 -2.62 -24.97 -3.35
CA GLY A 113 -2.03 -25.41 -2.08
C GLY A 113 -0.93 -24.49 -1.57
N THR A 114 -0.88 -23.23 -2.04
CA THR A 114 0.07 -22.22 -1.60
C THR A 114 -0.68 -21.08 -0.93
N GLU A 115 -0.02 -20.36 -0.03
CA GLU A 115 -0.62 -19.17 0.58
C GLU A 115 -0.71 -18.00 -0.42
N GLY A 116 -0.06 -18.07 -1.58
CA GLY A 116 -0.12 -16.97 -2.55
C GLY A 116 0.57 -15.71 -2.04
N HIS A 117 1.59 -15.90 -1.20
CA HIS A 117 2.35 -14.80 -0.66
C HIS A 117 3.32 -14.29 -1.73
N TYR A 118 2.99 -13.16 -2.34
CA TYR A 118 3.91 -12.40 -3.18
C TYR A 118 4.39 -11.19 -2.38
N PRO A 119 5.42 -11.31 -1.54
CA PRO A 119 6.10 -10.14 -0.96
C PRO A 119 6.85 -9.31 -2.03
N PHE A 120 6.57 -9.53 -3.31
CA PHE A 120 7.19 -8.84 -4.41
C PHE A 120 6.68 -7.41 -4.45
N ALA A 121 7.60 -6.49 -4.16
CA ALA A 121 7.49 -5.19 -4.79
C ALA A 121 7.96 -5.31 -6.22
N ASN A 122 6.99 -5.52 -7.11
CA ASN A 122 7.15 -5.03 -8.47
C ASN A 122 7.48 -3.54 -8.34
N ARG A 123 8.76 -3.22 -8.54
CA ARG A 123 9.26 -1.85 -8.52
C ARG A 123 9.49 -1.44 -9.96
N MET A 124 8.79 -0.40 -10.37
CA MET A 124 9.12 0.34 -11.59
C MET A 124 9.65 1.68 -11.11
N HIS A 125 10.89 1.98 -11.41
CA HIS A 125 11.52 3.24 -11.10
C HIS A 125 12.12 3.82 -12.36
N ASP A 126 12.02 5.13 -12.50
CA ASP A 126 12.52 5.88 -13.65
C ASP A 126 13.44 6.99 -13.14
N PRO A 127 14.70 7.07 -13.60
CA PRO A 127 15.39 6.11 -14.49
C PRO A 127 15.73 4.78 -13.79
N GLU A 128 16.09 3.74 -14.56
CA GLU A 128 16.43 2.42 -13.99
C GLU A 128 17.73 2.42 -13.16
N SER A 129 18.62 3.39 -13.39
CA SER A 129 19.90 3.53 -12.70
C SER A 129 20.20 4.98 -12.32
N PRO A 130 20.81 5.25 -11.15
CA PRO A 130 21.21 6.60 -10.74
C PRO A 130 22.24 7.26 -11.67
N VAL A 131 22.94 6.49 -12.49
CA VAL A 131 23.89 7.03 -13.47
C VAL A 131 23.21 7.75 -14.63
N ASP A 132 21.94 7.42 -14.89
CA ASP A 132 21.15 7.96 -16.00
C ASP A 132 20.40 9.25 -15.60
N GLY A 133 20.39 9.59 -14.30
CA GLY A 133 19.77 10.79 -13.79
C GLY A 133 19.22 10.66 -12.37
N PRO A 134 18.64 11.74 -11.82
CA PRO A 134 17.94 11.70 -10.55
C PRO A 134 16.65 10.89 -10.67
N LEU A 135 16.19 10.31 -9.55
CA LEU A 135 14.91 9.61 -9.48
C LEU A 135 13.75 10.52 -9.86
N VAL A 136 13.01 10.17 -10.91
CA VAL A 136 11.85 10.91 -11.43
C VAL A 136 10.54 10.28 -10.95
N ALA A 137 10.46 8.95 -10.96
CA ALA A 137 9.24 8.25 -10.56
C ALA A 137 9.52 6.92 -9.89
N VAL A 138 8.61 6.51 -9.01
CA VAL A 138 8.58 5.17 -8.40
C VAL A 138 7.14 4.68 -8.35
N CYS A 139 6.91 3.49 -8.88
CA CYS A 139 5.72 2.69 -8.66
C CYS A 139 6.14 1.40 -7.94
N ALA A 140 5.41 1.05 -6.88
CA ALA A 140 5.66 -0.17 -6.14
C ALA A 140 4.34 -0.82 -5.73
N GLU A 141 4.34 -2.15 -5.67
CA GLU A 141 3.21 -2.95 -5.20
C GLU A 141 3.64 -3.75 -3.97
N ILE A 142 2.78 -3.95 -2.97
CA ILE A 142 3.07 -4.87 -1.86
C ILE A 142 1.81 -5.69 -1.62
N GLN A 143 1.84 -6.98 -1.95
CA GLN A 143 0.69 -7.86 -1.81
C GLN A 143 0.76 -8.69 -0.53
N ASN A 144 -0.36 -8.76 0.18
CA ASN A 144 -0.53 -9.54 1.41
C ASN A 144 -1.82 -10.34 1.33
N GLY A 145 -1.72 -11.58 0.81
CA GLY A 145 -2.87 -12.42 0.52
C GLY A 145 -3.83 -11.72 -0.46
N PRO A 146 -5.15 -11.61 -0.14
CA PRO A 146 -6.13 -11.00 -1.02
C PRO A 146 -6.12 -9.47 -1.01
N VAL A 147 -5.30 -8.82 -0.18
CA VAL A 147 -5.22 -7.36 -0.10
C VAL A 147 -3.81 -6.89 -0.37
N GLY A 148 -3.64 -5.97 -1.31
CA GLY A 148 -2.35 -5.36 -1.61
C GLY A 148 -2.36 -3.85 -1.48
N ALA A 149 -1.18 -3.24 -1.59
CA ALA A 149 -0.98 -1.81 -1.62
C ALA A 149 -0.21 -1.42 -2.89
N ILE A 150 -0.76 -0.50 -3.68
CA ILE A 150 -0.03 0.16 -4.76
C ILE A 150 0.42 1.53 -4.26
N PHE A 151 1.69 1.81 -4.50
CA PHE A 151 2.32 3.09 -4.28
C PHE A 151 2.72 3.69 -5.61
N TRP A 152 2.48 4.98 -5.75
CA TRP A 152 3.04 5.78 -6.84
C TRP A 152 3.60 7.08 -6.30
N TRP A 153 4.76 7.49 -6.81
CA TRP A 153 5.41 8.75 -6.52
C TRP A 153 6.06 9.32 -7.77
N HIS A 154 6.02 10.64 -7.90
CA HIS A 154 6.66 11.35 -9.02
C HIS A 154 7.22 12.71 -8.59
N ALA A 155 8.46 13.01 -8.95
CA ALA A 155 9.20 14.18 -8.48
C ALA A 155 8.51 15.54 -8.75
N ALA A 156 7.69 15.63 -9.79
CA ALA A 156 7.04 16.86 -10.23
C ALA A 156 5.51 16.82 -10.30
N ILE A 157 4.88 15.67 -10.02
CA ILE A 157 3.42 15.52 -10.19
C ILE A 157 2.79 15.22 -8.83
N PRO A 158 2.05 16.18 -8.26
CA PRO A 158 1.24 15.93 -7.07
C PRO A 158 0.26 14.79 -7.36
N SER A 159 0.33 13.74 -6.54
CA SER A 159 -0.30 12.46 -6.84
C SER A 159 -1.63 12.24 -6.11
N GLY A 160 -1.90 13.04 -5.09
CA GLY A 160 -3.11 12.95 -4.28
C GLY A 160 -3.09 11.84 -3.23
N THR A 161 -4.23 11.74 -2.53
CA THR A 161 -4.47 11.22 -1.18
C THR A 161 -3.95 9.81 -0.87
N THR A 162 -3.18 9.67 0.20
CA THR A 162 -2.85 8.37 0.83
C THR A 162 -4.07 7.78 1.56
N PHE A 163 -4.30 6.46 1.48
CA PHE A 163 -5.48 5.81 2.10
C PHE A 163 -5.70 6.17 3.58
N CYS A 164 -4.62 6.43 4.34
CA CYS A 164 -4.69 6.75 5.76
C CYS A 164 -5.27 8.12 6.09
N LEU A 165 -5.48 8.97 5.08
CA LEU A 165 -6.10 10.29 5.24
C LEU A 165 -7.63 10.23 5.26
N GLN A 166 -8.19 9.04 5.01
CA GLN A 166 -9.62 8.80 5.03
C GLN A 166 -9.93 7.71 6.05
N ARG A 167 -10.99 7.90 6.84
CA ARG A 167 -11.46 6.88 7.79
C ARG A 167 -11.83 5.58 7.08
N ARG A 168 -12.43 5.71 5.89
CA ARG A 168 -12.77 4.61 5.00
C ARG A 168 -11.83 4.60 3.82
N THR A 169 -11.22 3.46 3.55
CA THR A 169 -10.41 3.27 2.35
C THR A 169 -11.25 2.64 1.26
N PHE A 170 -11.24 3.27 0.08
CA PHE A 170 -11.82 2.71 -1.14
C PHE A 170 -10.79 1.88 -1.88
N LEU A 171 -11.17 0.67 -2.29
CA LEU A 171 -10.33 -0.25 -3.04
C LEU A 171 -10.79 -0.21 -4.49
N HIS A 172 -10.27 0.75 -5.26
CA HIS A 172 -10.69 0.90 -6.66
C HIS A 172 -9.72 0.13 -7.56
N PHE A 173 -10.01 -1.14 -7.86
CA PHE A 173 -9.35 -1.86 -8.95
C PHE A 173 -10.38 -2.32 -9.97
N CYS A 174 -10.15 -1.92 -11.22
CA CYS A 174 -10.81 -2.47 -12.38
C CYS A 174 -10.38 -3.92 -12.52
N VAL A 175 -11.31 -4.85 -12.28
CA VAL A 175 -11.13 -6.23 -12.71
C VAL A 175 -11.23 -6.23 -14.23
N THR A 176 -10.13 -6.55 -14.92
CA THR A 176 -10.18 -7.00 -16.30
C THR A 176 -10.84 -8.37 -16.32
N ASP A 177 -11.89 -8.54 -17.12
CA ASP A 177 -12.41 -9.88 -17.41
C ASP A 177 -11.37 -10.71 -18.19
N GLU A 178 -11.67 -11.98 -18.47
CA GLU A 178 -10.83 -12.90 -19.26
C GLU A 178 -10.47 -12.35 -20.67
N ASN A 179 -11.05 -11.22 -21.08
CA ASN A 179 -10.79 -10.50 -22.33
C ASN A 179 -10.17 -9.10 -22.14
N TYR A 180 -9.58 -8.80 -20.97
CA TYR A 180 -8.95 -7.51 -20.68
C TYR A 180 -9.89 -6.29 -20.79
N ARG A 181 -11.21 -6.45 -20.64
CA ARG A 181 -12.15 -5.32 -20.68
C ARG A 181 -12.34 -4.70 -19.30
N ILE A 182 -12.16 -3.39 -19.23
CA ILE A 182 -12.39 -2.56 -18.04
C ILE A 182 -13.90 -2.44 -17.81
N ARG A 183 -14.43 -2.97 -16.70
CA ARG A 183 -15.78 -2.65 -16.21
C ARG A 183 -15.70 -1.62 -15.08
N ASN A 184 -16.14 -0.39 -15.38
CA ASN A 184 -16.35 0.63 -14.37
C ASN A 184 -17.67 0.37 -13.64
N TYR A 185 -17.62 0.17 -12.32
CA TYR A 185 -18.80 0.20 -11.46
C TYR A 185 -18.85 1.52 -10.71
N THR A 186 -19.38 2.56 -11.36
CA THR A 186 -19.72 3.82 -10.68
C THR A 186 -21.08 3.65 -10.03
N ARG A 187 -21.14 3.55 -8.69
CA ARG A 187 -22.40 3.82 -7.98
C ARG A 187 -22.52 5.32 -7.81
N THR A 188 -23.26 5.95 -8.71
CA THR A 188 -23.77 7.30 -8.46
C THR A 188 -24.59 7.26 -7.18
N SER A 189 -24.29 8.16 -6.25
CA SER A 189 -25.15 8.48 -5.11
C SER A 189 -26.43 9.12 -5.65
N GLY A 190 -27.35 8.29 -6.13
CA GLY A 190 -28.71 8.68 -6.48
C GLY A 190 -29.59 8.54 -5.25
N SER A 191 -29.97 9.68 -4.69
CA SER A 191 -31.11 9.83 -3.79
C SER A 191 -32.31 9.03 -4.30
N ALA A 192 -32.96 8.29 -3.40
CA ALA A 192 -34.32 7.84 -3.61
C ALA A 192 -35.18 9.04 -4.02
N GLN A 193 -35.77 8.99 -5.21
CA GLN A 193 -36.96 9.75 -5.52
C GLN A 193 -38.10 8.76 -5.78
N THR A 194 -39.09 8.91 -4.90
CA THR A 194 -40.43 8.36 -4.92
C THR A 194 -41.13 8.62 -6.26
N LEU A 195 -41.55 7.55 -6.94
CA LEU A 195 -42.93 7.21 -7.30
C LEU A 195 -42.94 5.93 -8.15
#